data_AF-A0A1H2W4B1-F1
#
_entry.id   AF-A0A1H2W4B1-F1
#
_cell.length_a   1.000
_cell.length_b   1.000
_cell.length_c   1.000
_cell.angle_alpha   90.00
_cell.angle_beta   90.00
_cell.angle_gamma   90.00
#
_symmetry.space_group_name_H-M   'P 1'
#
loop_
_entity.id
_entity.type
_entity.pdbx_description
1 polymer ?
#
loop_
_entity_poly.entity_id
_entity_poly.type
_entity_poly.pdbx_seq_one_letter_code
_entity_poly.pdbx_strand_id
1 'polypeptide(L)'
;MQKFLPLVLSTTLLLSCISCGVSGQAEQSKSKTTTQTQETSSSDGQSSKSSGGQESTSSDGQDSSTQKGQTPPNGQTPPDGQAPPDGQTPPNGQTPPDGQAPPDGQAPGNGQGGPGGSSSSDVTYSGATEITSKKTQNHKTYKSTKSDENAVLVSTDSNVTINDPTVTKTGNSDGGDSCNFYGLNAALLVKGGTTTTINGGTITSDADGANGVFCYGGNGGQNGASGDGTTAIVRNTKIKTTGNGSGGIMTTGGGTTYAYNLDITTSGRSSAAIRSDRGGGTVKVTGGTYTTNGLGSPAIYSTADISVSKAKLVSNLSEGVCIEGLNSITLKNCNLTANNTKRNGNATFLDSIMLYQSMSGDAASGTTNFTMKGGSLTSKSGHVFHVTNTTAKITLSNVKIKNKDKSNVLLSVCDDGWSGGSNKATLNASKQKLSGAVLVGSNSKLTMKLTKGSSFKGYVSGKIKNASGKSISSKVGKVSVTLDSTSTWTLTADSYVTEFNGDASNVISNGHTLYVNGVALKGTK
;
A
#
# COMPACT_ATOMS: atom_id res chain seq x y z
N MET A 1 37.89 -20.08 -51.66
CA MET A 1 38.72 -18.86 -51.41
C MET A 1 37.74 -17.77 -50.97
N GLN A 2 37.68 -17.55 -49.65
CA GLN A 2 38.12 -16.32 -48.95
C GLN A 2 37.16 -15.14 -49.21
N LYS A 3 36.24 -14.82 -48.29
CA LYS A 3 36.37 -14.23 -46.94
C LYS A 3 36.76 -12.74 -46.93
N PHE A 4 36.08 -12.03 -46.01
CA PHE A 4 36.57 -10.94 -45.14
C PHE A 4 36.34 -9.45 -45.54
N LEU A 5 35.45 -8.80 -44.76
CA LEU A 5 35.59 -7.48 -44.10
C LEU A 5 36.99 -7.35 -43.41
N PRO A 6 37.49 -6.21 -42.87
CA PRO A 6 36.94 -4.86 -42.65
C PRO A 6 37.96 -3.69 -42.82
N LEU A 7 37.58 -2.44 -42.53
CA LEU A 7 38.50 -1.52 -41.82
C LEU A 7 37.75 -0.41 -41.04
N VAL A 8 38.21 -0.25 -39.80
CA VAL A 8 37.81 0.70 -38.75
C VAL A 8 38.83 1.85 -38.73
N LEU A 9 38.40 3.10 -38.47
CA LEU A 9 39.11 4.15 -37.68
C LEU A 9 38.20 5.40 -37.66
N SER A 10 37.48 5.75 -36.59
CA SER A 10 37.88 6.37 -35.31
C SER A 10 38.48 7.78 -35.39
N THR A 11 37.70 8.73 -34.86
CA THR A 11 38.07 9.97 -34.11
C THR A 11 38.85 11.09 -34.82
N THR A 12 38.34 12.33 -34.78
CA THR A 12 38.77 13.38 -33.82
C THR A 12 37.94 14.68 -33.97
N LEU A 13 37.66 15.26 -32.80
CA LEU A 13 37.05 16.53 -32.44
C LEU A 13 37.79 17.76 -33.02
N LEU A 14 37.08 18.80 -33.48
CA LEU A 14 37.63 20.16 -33.48
C LEU A 14 36.55 21.25 -33.35
N LEU A 15 36.78 22.07 -32.33
CA LEU A 15 36.11 23.30 -31.93
C LEU A 15 36.54 24.44 -32.86
N SER A 16 35.63 25.34 -33.25
CA SER A 16 36.01 26.71 -33.59
C SER A 16 34.88 27.70 -33.27
N CYS A 17 35.27 28.74 -32.52
CA CYS A 17 34.51 29.91 -32.15
C CYS A 17 34.69 31.03 -33.19
N ILE A 18 33.78 32.02 -33.21
CA ILE A 18 33.91 33.47 -33.52
C ILE A 18 32.45 34.02 -33.61
N SER A 19 31.87 34.68 -32.59
CA SER A 19 31.76 36.15 -32.32
C SER A 19 31.41 37.00 -33.57
N CYS A 20 30.44 37.91 -33.63
CA CYS A 20 29.88 38.97 -32.75
C CYS A 20 28.37 39.13 -33.10
N GLY A 21 27.42 39.65 -32.33
CA GLY A 21 27.39 40.68 -31.28
C GLY A 21 26.57 41.87 -31.77
N VAL A 22 25.35 42.13 -31.25
CA VAL A 22 24.72 43.45 -31.02
C VAL A 22 23.61 43.32 -29.97
N SER A 23 23.56 44.34 -29.11
CA SER A 23 22.81 44.61 -27.88
C SER A 23 21.33 44.98 -28.02
N GLY A 24 20.55 44.78 -26.94
CA GLY A 24 19.28 45.46 -26.66
C GLY A 24 18.82 45.23 -25.20
N GLN A 25 18.74 46.31 -24.43
CA GLN A 25 18.37 46.37 -23.00
C GLN A 25 16.87 46.12 -22.75
N ALA A 26 16.53 45.63 -21.56
CA ALA A 26 15.40 46.14 -20.75
C ALA A 26 15.44 45.59 -19.30
N GLU A 27 15.52 46.50 -18.33
CA GLU A 27 15.20 46.30 -16.92
C GLU A 27 13.68 46.13 -16.72
N GLN A 28 13.27 45.43 -15.65
CA GLN A 28 12.10 45.73 -14.80
C GLN A 28 12.14 44.81 -13.56
N SER A 29 12.41 45.32 -12.35
CA SER A 29 11.50 46.03 -11.44
C SER A 29 10.72 45.09 -10.50
N LYS A 30 11.08 45.17 -9.21
CA LYS A 30 10.32 44.65 -8.07
C LYS A 30 9.12 45.56 -7.82
N SER A 31 7.94 44.99 -7.60
CA SER A 31 6.81 45.73 -7.03
C SER A 31 6.27 45.00 -5.80
N LYS A 32 6.07 45.79 -4.75
CA LYS A 32 5.50 45.47 -3.45
C LYS A 32 4.42 46.53 -3.24
N THR A 33 3.15 46.14 -3.18
CA THR A 33 2.07 47.07 -2.80
C THR A 33 1.03 46.36 -1.93
N THR A 34 0.82 46.96 -0.77
CA THR A 34 -0.25 46.75 0.21
C THR A 34 -1.47 47.61 -0.15
N THR A 35 -2.68 47.23 0.28
CA THR A 35 -3.82 48.06 0.79
C THR A 35 -5.12 47.24 0.62
N GLN A 36 -5.65 46.63 1.68
CA GLN A 36 -6.83 47.05 2.48
C GLN A 36 -8.08 47.45 1.68
N THR A 37 -9.20 46.75 1.94
CA THR A 37 -10.52 47.39 2.13
C THR A 37 -11.36 46.56 3.11
N GLN A 38 -11.95 47.27 4.07
CA GLN A 38 -12.94 46.84 5.06
C GLN A 38 -14.29 46.51 4.41
N GLU A 39 -15.10 45.71 5.12
CA GLU A 39 -16.53 45.98 5.44
C GLU A 39 -16.90 44.99 6.57
N THR A 40 -16.91 45.44 7.83
CA THR A 40 -18.07 45.89 8.63
C THR A 40 -19.18 44.85 8.86
N SER A 41 -19.20 44.43 10.12
CA SER A 41 -20.27 43.92 10.97
C SER A 41 -21.73 44.25 10.63
N SER A 42 -22.59 43.27 10.88
CA SER A 42 -23.82 43.47 11.65
C SER A 42 -24.01 42.31 12.63
N SER A 43 -24.05 42.67 13.90
CA SER A 43 -24.38 41.89 15.08
C SER A 43 -25.88 41.86 15.31
N ASP A 44 -26.39 40.74 15.84
CA ASP A 44 -27.36 40.63 16.93
C ASP A 44 -27.12 39.22 17.52
N GLY A 45 -26.83 38.96 18.80
CA GLY A 45 -27.13 39.70 20.02
C GLY A 45 -28.51 39.27 20.53
N GLN A 46 -28.68 38.13 21.21
CA GLN A 46 -28.68 37.98 22.68
C GLN A 46 -28.74 36.46 22.98
N SER A 47 -27.90 35.85 23.81
CA SER A 47 -27.80 35.90 25.28
C SER A 47 -29.13 35.54 25.96
N SER A 48 -29.23 34.61 26.92
CA SER A 48 -28.33 34.40 28.04
C SER A 48 -28.77 33.23 28.94
N LYS A 49 -27.77 32.69 29.67
CA LYS A 49 -27.76 32.29 31.11
C LYS A 49 -28.65 31.12 31.57
N SER A 50 -28.04 30.05 32.10
CA SER A 50 -27.68 29.81 33.54
C SER A 50 -28.64 28.72 34.05
N SER A 51 -28.37 27.74 34.92
CA SER A 51 -27.45 27.43 36.03
C SER A 51 -27.65 25.92 36.31
N GLY A 52 -26.71 25.11 36.85
CA GLY A 52 -26.30 25.05 38.26
C GLY A 52 -27.01 23.90 39.02
N GLY A 53 -26.27 23.14 39.86
CA GLY A 53 -26.74 22.11 40.82
C GLY A 53 -26.69 20.67 40.27
N GLN A 54 -25.87 19.71 40.70
CA GLN A 54 -25.43 19.20 42.02
C GLN A 54 -26.43 18.26 42.72
N GLU A 55 -25.96 17.01 42.93
CA GLU A 55 -26.30 15.97 43.94
C GLU A 55 -27.73 15.40 44.04
N SER A 56 -27.88 14.07 43.82
CA SER A 56 -28.23 13.03 44.82
C SER A 56 -29.73 13.00 45.17
N THR A 57 -30.49 11.94 45.43
CA THR A 57 -30.39 10.52 45.83
C THR A 57 -31.58 9.80 45.13
N SER A 58 -31.88 8.51 45.14
CA SER A 58 -32.09 7.50 46.21
C SER A 58 -32.45 6.19 45.47
N SER A 59 -31.91 5.03 45.84
CA SER A 59 -32.54 4.00 46.72
C SER A 59 -33.74 3.32 46.02
N ASP A 60 -33.98 2.02 46.00
CA ASP A 60 -33.64 0.85 46.81
C ASP A 60 -33.78 -0.39 45.88
N GLY A 61 -33.23 -1.57 46.13
CA GLY A 61 -32.53 -2.07 47.29
C GLY A 61 -32.29 -3.57 47.15
N GLN A 62 -31.44 -4.05 48.06
CA GLN A 62 -31.44 -5.38 48.67
C GLN A 62 -31.04 -6.60 47.81
N ASP A 63 -30.20 -7.51 48.28
CA ASP A 63 -29.60 -7.67 49.60
C ASP A 63 -28.36 -8.59 49.54
N SER A 64 -27.47 -8.37 50.52
CA SER A 64 -26.65 -9.33 51.29
C SER A 64 -25.93 -10.50 50.58
N SER A 65 -24.68 -10.86 50.88
CA SER A 65 -23.78 -10.57 52.01
C SER A 65 -22.42 -11.22 51.66
N THR A 66 -21.31 -10.48 51.66
CA THR A 66 -20.18 -10.55 52.62
C THR A 66 -19.75 -11.97 53.05
N GLN A 67 -18.50 -12.41 53.06
CA GLN A 67 -17.24 -11.71 53.33
C GLN A 67 -16.03 -12.40 52.66
N LYS A 68 -15.02 -11.55 52.45
CA LYS A 68 -13.57 -11.75 52.45
C LYS A 68 -13.01 -13.14 52.77
N GLY A 69 -12.09 -13.53 51.88
CA GLY A 69 -10.67 -13.55 52.19
C GLY A 69 -10.09 -14.90 52.55
N GLN A 70 -9.15 -15.38 51.73
CA GLN A 70 -7.79 -15.78 52.12
C GLN A 70 -7.08 -16.48 50.95
N THR A 71 -5.86 -16.05 50.69
CA THR A 71 -4.84 -16.75 49.91
C THR A 71 -4.47 -18.10 50.54
N PRO A 72 -4.13 -19.12 49.73
CA PRO A 72 -3.23 -20.18 50.16
C PRO A 72 -1.85 -20.16 49.45
N PRO A 73 -0.85 -20.87 50.00
CA PRO A 73 0.58 -20.62 49.81
C PRO A 73 1.28 -21.53 48.77
N ASN A 74 2.56 -21.22 48.56
CA ASN A 74 3.53 -21.92 47.71
C ASN A 74 3.71 -23.42 47.98
N GLY A 75 4.00 -24.14 46.90
CA GLY A 75 5.16 -25.05 46.81
C GLY A 75 4.93 -26.53 47.09
N GLN A 76 4.88 -27.34 46.03
CA GLN A 76 5.32 -28.75 46.04
C GLN A 76 5.69 -29.17 44.61
N THR A 77 6.90 -29.73 44.47
CA THR A 77 7.47 -30.36 43.27
C THR A 77 6.74 -31.67 42.91
N PRO A 78 6.57 -32.03 41.62
CA PRO A 78 6.10 -33.35 41.23
C PRO A 78 7.24 -34.38 41.23
N PRO A 79 7.00 -35.64 41.64
CA PRO A 79 7.93 -36.75 41.41
C PRO A 79 7.78 -37.35 39.99
N ASP A 80 8.90 -37.85 39.48
CA ASP A 80 9.03 -38.56 38.21
C ASP A 80 8.34 -39.93 38.21
N GLY A 81 7.86 -40.32 37.03
CA GLY A 81 7.96 -41.70 36.53
C GLY A 81 6.87 -42.68 36.93
N GLN A 82 5.86 -42.85 36.05
CA GLN A 82 5.18 -44.13 35.86
C GLN A 82 4.47 -44.16 34.51
N ALA A 83 4.86 -45.10 33.65
CA ALA A 83 4.20 -45.39 32.38
C ALA A 83 2.88 -46.15 32.62
N PRO A 84 1.79 -45.83 31.89
CA PRO A 84 0.61 -46.70 31.81
C PRO A 84 0.63 -47.62 30.57
N PRO A 85 -0.14 -48.72 30.59
CA PRO A 85 0.04 -49.89 29.75
C PRO A 85 -0.75 -49.87 28.43
N ASP A 86 -0.36 -50.78 27.52
CA ASP A 86 -0.94 -51.01 26.20
C ASP A 86 -2.41 -51.47 26.23
N GLY A 87 -3.19 -50.89 25.31
CA GLY A 87 -4.26 -51.58 24.59
C GLY A 87 -5.69 -51.38 25.07
N GLN A 88 -6.45 -50.56 24.33
CA GLN A 88 -7.80 -50.90 23.82
C GLN A 88 -8.28 -49.84 22.82
N THR A 89 -8.65 -50.27 21.61
CA THR A 89 -9.22 -49.48 20.52
C THR A 89 -10.74 -49.30 20.69
N PRO A 90 -11.28 -48.09 20.46
CA PRO A 90 -12.69 -47.88 20.13
C PRO A 90 -12.92 -47.53 18.64
N PRO A 91 -14.17 -47.64 18.14
CA PRO A 91 -14.49 -47.95 16.75
C PRO A 91 -14.62 -46.73 15.80
N ASN A 92 -14.49 -47.04 14.50
CA ASN A 92 -14.63 -46.19 13.32
C ASN A 92 -15.67 -45.06 13.43
N GLY A 93 -15.20 -43.82 13.36
CA GLY A 93 -15.97 -42.62 13.02
C GLY A 93 -15.42 -42.00 11.72
N GLN A 94 -16.33 -41.62 10.84
CA GLN A 94 -16.12 -41.21 9.45
C GLN A 94 -15.04 -40.12 9.25
N THR A 95 -14.22 -40.31 8.22
CA THR A 95 -13.27 -39.31 7.71
C THR A 95 -13.99 -38.12 7.07
N PRO A 96 -13.61 -36.86 7.41
CA PRO A 96 -13.96 -35.69 6.62
C PRO A 96 -13.19 -35.68 5.29
N PRO A 97 -13.70 -35.07 4.20
CA PRO A 97 -13.02 -35.04 2.91
C PRO A 97 -11.72 -34.24 2.97
N ASP A 98 -10.70 -34.75 2.29
CA ASP A 98 -9.37 -34.17 2.17
C ASP A 98 -9.43 -32.68 1.75
N GLY A 99 -9.02 -31.82 2.67
CA GLY A 99 -8.64 -30.45 2.34
C GLY A 99 -7.38 -30.50 1.48
N GLN A 100 -7.51 -30.12 0.20
CA GLN A 100 -6.37 -29.93 -0.69
C GLN A 100 -5.33 -29.02 -0.01
N ALA A 101 -4.10 -29.52 0.05
CA ALA A 101 -2.95 -28.75 0.49
C ALA A 101 -2.80 -27.48 -0.37
N PRO A 102 -2.40 -26.33 0.20
CA PRO A 102 -2.04 -25.16 -0.58
C PRO A 102 -0.89 -25.53 -1.54
N PRO A 103 -0.84 -24.98 -2.77
CA PRO A 103 0.35 -25.12 -3.60
C PRO A 103 1.58 -24.59 -2.86
N ASP A 104 2.57 -25.45 -2.68
CA ASP A 104 3.80 -25.14 -1.98
C ASP A 104 4.46 -23.89 -2.54
N GLY A 105 4.62 -22.89 -1.68
CA GLY A 105 5.55 -21.80 -1.92
C GLY A 105 6.97 -22.38 -1.93
N GLN A 106 7.60 -22.37 -3.10
CA GLN A 106 9.01 -22.74 -3.22
C GLN A 106 9.85 -21.88 -2.27
N ALA A 107 10.55 -22.55 -1.34
CA ALA A 107 11.62 -21.99 -0.54
C ALA A 107 12.83 -21.63 -1.45
N PRO A 108 13.65 -20.63 -1.09
CA PRO A 108 14.66 -20.08 -2.00
C PRO A 108 15.86 -21.01 -2.16
N GLY A 109 16.05 -21.52 -3.38
CA GLY A 109 17.29 -22.14 -3.82
C GLY A 109 18.33 -21.06 -4.19
N ASN A 110 19.59 -21.30 -3.80
CA ASN A 110 20.72 -20.45 -4.12
C ASN A 110 20.84 -20.17 -5.62
N GLY A 111 21.22 -18.93 -5.95
CA GLY A 111 21.10 -18.37 -7.29
C GLY A 111 21.82 -19.14 -8.40
N GLN A 112 21.07 -19.42 -9.46
CA GLN A 112 21.41 -19.24 -10.87
C GLN A 112 20.19 -19.61 -11.72
N GLY A 113 19.64 -18.64 -12.46
CA GLY A 113 18.52 -18.82 -13.40
C GLY A 113 17.13 -18.74 -12.77
N GLY A 114 16.47 -17.58 -12.89
CA GLY A 114 15.04 -17.48 -12.59
C GLY A 114 14.21 -18.35 -13.56
N PRO A 115 13.05 -18.89 -13.15
CA PRO A 115 12.16 -19.61 -14.05
C PRO A 115 11.76 -18.68 -15.21
N GLY A 116 11.87 -19.18 -16.45
CA GLY A 116 11.63 -18.39 -17.66
C GLY A 116 10.21 -17.81 -17.67
N GLY A 117 10.10 -16.49 -17.48
CA GLY A 117 8.84 -15.78 -17.60
C GLY A 117 8.40 -15.68 -19.06
N SER A 118 7.10 -15.88 -19.32
CA SER A 118 6.53 -15.68 -20.65
C SER A 118 6.65 -14.21 -21.05
N SER A 119 7.03 -13.96 -22.30
CA SER A 119 7.09 -12.61 -22.86
C SER A 119 5.71 -12.21 -23.40
N SER A 120 5.42 -10.90 -23.45
CA SER A 120 4.11 -10.46 -23.98
C SER A 120 3.86 -10.85 -25.44
N SER A 121 4.92 -11.07 -26.21
CA SER A 121 4.85 -11.53 -27.61
C SER A 121 4.35 -12.97 -27.75
N ASP A 122 4.35 -13.74 -26.67
CA ASP A 122 3.90 -15.14 -26.66
C ASP A 122 2.40 -15.27 -26.33
N VAL A 123 1.72 -14.16 -26.01
CA VAL A 123 0.31 -14.19 -25.57
C VAL A 123 -0.62 -14.09 -26.78
N THR A 124 -1.42 -15.13 -26.98
CA THR A 124 -2.53 -15.11 -27.94
C THR A 124 -3.81 -14.67 -27.24
N TYR A 125 -4.41 -13.59 -27.72
CA TYR A 125 -5.65 -13.05 -27.14
C TYR A 125 -6.86 -13.54 -27.92
N SER A 126 -7.92 -13.84 -27.19
CA SER A 126 -9.26 -14.04 -27.74
C SER A 126 -10.29 -13.37 -26.84
N GLY A 127 -11.44 -13.00 -27.41
CA GLY A 127 -12.61 -12.57 -26.65
C GLY A 127 -13.88 -13.23 -27.15
N ALA A 128 -14.78 -13.63 -26.24
CA ALA A 128 -16.14 -14.03 -26.63
C ALA A 128 -16.86 -12.90 -27.39
N THR A 129 -16.47 -11.65 -27.11
CA THR A 129 -16.76 -10.50 -27.96
C THR A 129 -15.50 -9.70 -28.20
N GLU A 130 -15.21 -9.42 -29.47
CA GLU A 130 -14.09 -8.58 -29.89
C GLU A 130 -14.61 -7.25 -30.44
N ILE A 131 -13.99 -6.15 -30.00
CA ILE A 131 -14.26 -4.79 -30.50
C ILE A 131 -12.99 -4.30 -31.19
N THR A 132 -13.02 -4.32 -32.53
CA THR A 132 -11.87 -4.04 -33.41
C THR A 132 -11.99 -2.74 -34.20
N SER A 133 -13.10 -2.01 -34.06
CA SER A 133 -13.32 -0.71 -34.71
C SER A 133 -14.07 0.25 -33.79
N LYS A 134 -14.13 1.54 -34.16
CA LYS A 134 -14.89 2.58 -33.44
C LYS A 134 -16.30 2.10 -33.15
N LYS A 135 -16.65 2.00 -31.87
CA LYS A 135 -17.95 1.47 -31.45
C LYS A 135 -18.46 2.19 -30.21
N THR A 136 -19.73 2.58 -30.26
CA THR A 136 -20.51 2.85 -29.05
C THR A 136 -21.42 1.64 -28.82
N GLN A 137 -21.39 1.08 -27.63
CA GLN A 137 -22.24 -0.04 -27.21
C GLN A 137 -23.05 0.41 -26.00
N ASN A 138 -24.36 0.17 -26.01
CA ASN A 138 -25.26 0.60 -24.92
C ASN A 138 -26.03 -0.63 -24.42
N HIS A 139 -26.09 -0.82 -23.10
CA HIS A 139 -26.91 -1.83 -22.41
C HIS A 139 -26.69 -3.26 -22.93
N LYS A 140 -25.46 -3.59 -23.32
CA LYS A 140 -25.13 -4.91 -23.86
C LYS A 140 -24.70 -5.86 -22.75
N THR A 141 -25.07 -7.13 -22.93
CA THR A 141 -24.60 -8.23 -22.08
C THR A 141 -23.47 -8.96 -22.79
N TYR A 142 -22.38 -9.21 -22.06
CA TYR A 142 -21.21 -9.93 -22.52
C TYR A 142 -20.91 -11.08 -21.57
N LYS A 143 -20.61 -12.26 -22.11
CA LYS A 143 -20.37 -13.45 -21.30
C LYS A 143 -19.28 -14.30 -21.92
N SER A 144 -18.34 -14.76 -21.10
CA SER A 144 -17.48 -15.89 -21.43
C SER A 144 -17.43 -16.89 -20.27
N THR A 145 -17.49 -18.17 -20.62
CA THR A 145 -17.32 -19.30 -19.70
C THR A 145 -16.09 -20.13 -20.04
N LYS A 146 -15.34 -19.77 -21.09
CA LYS A 146 -14.18 -20.53 -21.55
C LYS A 146 -12.91 -20.13 -20.79
N SER A 147 -11.95 -21.05 -20.73
CA SER A 147 -10.61 -20.77 -20.23
C SER A 147 -9.88 -19.82 -21.17
N ASP A 148 -9.06 -18.93 -20.62
CA ASP A 148 -8.10 -18.09 -21.36
C ASP A 148 -8.71 -17.25 -22.50
N GLU A 149 -9.99 -16.93 -22.37
CA GLU A 149 -10.75 -16.10 -23.30
C GLU A 149 -11.27 -14.90 -22.51
N ASN A 150 -11.21 -13.69 -23.04
CA ASN A 150 -11.84 -12.54 -22.36
C ASN A 150 -13.36 -12.57 -22.58
N ALA A 151 -14.16 -12.05 -21.65
CA ALA A 151 -15.59 -11.83 -22.00
C ALA A 151 -15.73 -10.69 -23.02
N VAL A 152 -14.90 -9.65 -22.90
CA VAL A 152 -14.75 -8.59 -23.89
C VAL A 152 -13.28 -8.29 -24.13
N LEU A 153 -12.84 -8.34 -25.38
CA LEU A 153 -11.53 -7.88 -25.83
C LEU A 153 -11.70 -6.62 -26.68
N VAL A 154 -11.16 -5.50 -26.21
CA VAL A 154 -11.07 -4.26 -27.00
C VAL A 154 -9.64 -4.11 -27.51
N SER A 155 -9.47 -4.15 -28.83
CA SER A 155 -8.19 -4.00 -29.51
C SER A 155 -8.44 -3.32 -30.85
N THR A 156 -8.37 -2.00 -30.87
CA THR A 156 -8.73 -1.18 -32.03
C THR A 156 -7.90 0.11 -32.07
N ASP A 157 -7.76 0.69 -33.26
CA ASP A 157 -7.12 1.97 -33.56
C ASP A 157 -8.03 3.20 -33.34
N SER A 158 -9.26 2.96 -32.87
CA SER A 158 -10.27 4.00 -32.66
C SER A 158 -10.86 3.97 -31.25
N ASN A 159 -11.27 5.12 -30.72
CA ASN A 159 -11.89 5.19 -29.39
C ASN A 159 -13.21 4.41 -29.30
N VAL A 160 -13.42 3.74 -28.16
CA VAL A 160 -14.60 2.91 -27.88
C VAL A 160 -15.35 3.46 -26.66
N THR A 161 -16.68 3.39 -26.68
CA THR A 161 -17.54 3.69 -25.53
C THR A 161 -18.49 2.53 -25.25
N ILE A 162 -18.54 2.07 -24.01
CA ILE A 162 -19.41 1.00 -23.53
C ILE A 162 -20.24 1.56 -22.37
N ASN A 163 -21.52 1.83 -22.61
CA ASN A 163 -22.46 2.34 -21.64
C ASN A 163 -23.31 1.21 -21.05
N ASP A 164 -23.42 1.21 -19.72
CA ASP A 164 -24.23 0.29 -18.92
C ASP A 164 -24.09 -1.19 -19.30
N PRO A 165 -22.85 -1.73 -19.41
CA PRO A 165 -22.67 -3.14 -19.76
C PRO A 165 -23.06 -4.06 -18.61
N THR A 166 -23.49 -5.28 -18.94
CA THR A 166 -23.48 -6.42 -18.03
C THR A 166 -22.42 -7.41 -18.50
N VAL A 167 -21.30 -7.52 -17.78
CA VAL A 167 -20.21 -8.45 -18.14
C VAL A 167 -20.10 -9.57 -17.11
N THR A 168 -20.03 -10.81 -17.58
CA THR A 168 -19.84 -11.99 -16.73
C THR A 168 -18.73 -12.89 -17.24
N LYS A 169 -17.79 -13.23 -16.37
CA LYS A 169 -16.69 -14.16 -16.65
C LYS A 169 -16.64 -15.29 -15.63
N THR A 170 -16.64 -16.55 -16.08
CA THR A 170 -16.61 -17.73 -15.17
C THR A 170 -15.63 -18.83 -15.58
N GLY A 171 -14.95 -18.71 -16.72
CA GLY A 171 -13.89 -19.65 -17.09
C GLY A 171 -12.55 -19.26 -16.45
N ASN A 172 -11.86 -20.20 -15.82
CA ASN A 172 -10.57 -19.97 -15.17
C ASN A 172 -9.44 -19.74 -16.17
N SER A 173 -8.30 -19.23 -15.72
CA SER A 173 -7.01 -19.40 -16.39
C SER A 173 -6.11 -20.31 -15.56
N ASP A 174 -4.93 -20.63 -16.08
CA ASP A 174 -3.88 -21.31 -15.33
C ASP A 174 -3.28 -20.48 -14.17
N GLY A 175 -3.56 -19.16 -14.13
CA GLY A 175 -3.04 -18.26 -13.10
C GLY A 175 -1.59 -17.83 -13.34
N GLY A 176 -1.05 -18.04 -14.53
CA GLY A 176 0.31 -17.69 -14.92
C GLY A 176 0.51 -16.22 -15.32
N ASP A 177 1.66 -15.94 -15.92
CA ASP A 177 2.08 -14.60 -16.36
C ASP A 177 1.07 -13.95 -17.33
N SER A 178 0.46 -14.76 -18.22
CA SER A 178 -0.46 -14.28 -19.24
C SER A 178 -1.67 -13.53 -18.68
N CYS A 179 -2.33 -14.08 -17.67
CA CYS A 179 -3.47 -13.43 -17.03
C CYS A 179 -3.04 -12.37 -16.02
N ASN A 180 -1.91 -12.57 -15.33
CA ASN A 180 -1.44 -11.64 -14.31
C ASN A 180 -0.81 -10.38 -14.88
N PHE A 181 -0.14 -10.44 -16.03
CA PHE A 181 0.67 -9.32 -16.53
C PHE A 181 0.18 -8.76 -17.86
N TYR A 182 -0.49 -9.57 -18.67
CA TYR A 182 -0.84 -9.21 -20.05
C TYR A 182 -2.35 -9.19 -20.32
N GLY A 183 -3.17 -9.55 -19.32
CA GLY A 183 -4.61 -9.35 -19.34
C GLY A 183 -5.42 -10.45 -20.00
N LEU A 184 -4.81 -11.59 -20.30
CA LEU A 184 -5.54 -12.80 -20.72
C LEU A 184 -6.61 -13.15 -19.68
N ASN A 185 -7.73 -13.72 -20.13
CA ASN A 185 -8.83 -14.19 -19.28
C ASN A 185 -9.65 -13.12 -18.52
N ALA A 186 -9.38 -11.83 -18.70
CA ALA A 186 -10.11 -10.76 -18.03
C ALA A 186 -11.61 -10.75 -18.42
N ALA A 187 -12.45 -10.20 -17.54
CA ALA A 187 -13.83 -9.91 -17.91
C ALA A 187 -13.88 -8.83 -19.01
N LEU A 188 -13.04 -7.80 -18.90
CA LEU A 188 -12.88 -6.79 -19.95
C LEU A 188 -11.40 -6.40 -20.09
N LEU A 189 -10.78 -6.74 -21.21
CA LEU A 189 -9.42 -6.32 -21.57
C LEU A 189 -9.47 -5.15 -22.55
N VAL A 190 -8.70 -4.10 -22.25
CA VAL A 190 -8.42 -2.96 -23.12
C VAL A 190 -6.95 -2.96 -23.49
N LYS A 191 -6.66 -2.95 -24.80
CA LYS A 191 -5.31 -2.84 -25.39
C LYS A 191 -5.34 -2.16 -26.76
N GLY A 192 -4.18 -1.91 -27.36
CA GLY A 192 -4.06 -1.49 -28.77
C GLY A 192 -3.93 0.02 -28.99
N GLY A 193 -3.44 0.77 -27.99
CA GLY A 193 -3.00 2.15 -28.14
C GLY A 193 -4.10 3.22 -28.06
N THR A 194 -5.34 2.84 -27.75
CA THR A 194 -6.49 3.76 -27.81
C THR A 194 -7.25 3.92 -26.50
N THR A 195 -8.21 4.85 -26.49
CA THR A 195 -9.05 5.11 -25.32
C THR A 195 -10.35 4.33 -25.37
N THR A 196 -10.62 3.53 -24.33
CA THR A 196 -11.91 2.90 -24.09
C THR A 196 -12.57 3.52 -22.87
N THR A 197 -13.79 4.03 -23.03
CA THR A 197 -14.63 4.52 -21.93
C THR A 197 -15.71 3.50 -21.57
N ILE A 198 -15.77 3.11 -20.31
CA ILE A 198 -16.82 2.28 -19.71
C ILE A 198 -17.59 3.17 -18.73
N ASN A 199 -18.89 3.30 -18.91
CA ASN A 199 -19.74 4.19 -18.13
C ASN A 199 -20.98 3.46 -17.61
N GLY A 200 -21.07 3.30 -16.30
CA GLY A 200 -22.15 2.58 -15.63
C GLY A 200 -21.97 1.06 -15.65
N GLY A 201 -23.08 0.34 -15.47
CA GLY A 201 -23.14 -1.12 -15.59
C GLY A 201 -22.49 -1.94 -14.47
N THR A 202 -22.45 -3.25 -14.70
CA THR A 202 -21.94 -4.26 -13.77
C THR A 202 -20.97 -5.20 -14.44
N ILE A 203 -19.85 -5.46 -13.80
CA ILE A 203 -18.85 -6.45 -14.23
C ILE A 203 -18.67 -7.46 -13.10
N THR A 204 -18.83 -8.74 -13.44
CA THR A 204 -18.73 -9.86 -12.51
C THR A 204 -17.76 -10.89 -13.03
N SER A 205 -16.87 -11.35 -12.17
CA SER A 205 -15.92 -12.41 -12.50
C SER A 205 -15.85 -13.43 -11.36
N ASP A 206 -16.14 -14.68 -11.67
CA ASP A 206 -16.01 -15.83 -10.77
C ASP A 206 -15.07 -16.85 -11.38
N ALA A 207 -13.83 -16.40 -11.59
CA ALA A 207 -12.78 -17.20 -12.23
C ALA A 207 -11.38 -16.75 -11.80
N ASP A 208 -10.47 -17.70 -11.68
CA ASP A 208 -9.05 -17.45 -11.42
C ASP A 208 -8.42 -16.70 -12.61
N GLY A 209 -7.55 -15.73 -12.30
CA GLY A 209 -6.88 -14.83 -13.24
C GLY A 209 -7.79 -13.85 -13.99
N ALA A 210 -9.10 -13.86 -13.75
CA ALA A 210 -10.06 -13.09 -14.53
C ALA A 210 -10.35 -11.72 -13.93
N ASN A 211 -9.42 -10.77 -14.06
CA ASN A 211 -9.59 -9.39 -13.57
C ASN A 211 -10.88 -8.73 -14.11
N GLY A 212 -11.47 -7.81 -13.33
CA GLY A 212 -12.70 -7.09 -13.73
C GLY A 212 -12.49 -6.22 -14.97
N VAL A 213 -11.62 -5.20 -14.87
CA VAL A 213 -11.15 -4.42 -16.02
C VAL A 213 -9.63 -4.44 -16.04
N PHE A 214 -9.06 -4.83 -17.17
CA PHE A 214 -7.63 -4.89 -17.40
C PHE A 214 -7.23 -3.90 -18.49
N CYS A 215 -6.26 -3.02 -18.21
CA CYS A 215 -5.68 -2.09 -19.16
C CYS A 215 -4.22 -2.45 -19.41
N TYR A 216 -3.91 -2.99 -20.60
CA TYR A 216 -2.55 -3.36 -20.98
C TYR A 216 -1.97 -2.37 -21.99
N GLY A 217 -0.88 -1.68 -21.62
CA GLY A 217 -0.23 -0.67 -22.45
C GLY A 217 0.84 -1.19 -23.42
N GLY A 218 1.05 -2.50 -23.55
CA GLY A 218 1.87 -3.03 -24.65
C GLY A 218 3.39 -2.85 -24.54
N ASN A 219 3.98 -2.37 -23.44
CA ASN A 219 5.44 -2.21 -23.32
C ASN A 219 6.23 -3.51 -23.04
N GLY A 220 5.58 -4.67 -23.11
CA GLY A 220 6.21 -5.97 -22.91
C GLY A 220 6.61 -6.29 -21.47
N GLY A 221 6.09 -5.56 -20.48
CA GLY A 221 6.45 -5.74 -19.08
C GLY A 221 7.77 -5.06 -18.68
N GLN A 222 8.33 -4.24 -19.56
CA GLN A 222 9.59 -3.54 -19.28
C GLN A 222 9.34 -2.34 -18.36
N ASN A 223 9.84 -2.42 -17.12
CA ASN A 223 9.67 -1.34 -16.15
C ASN A 223 10.30 -0.03 -16.64
N GLY A 224 9.52 1.05 -16.64
CA GLY A 224 9.94 2.38 -17.09
C GLY A 224 9.87 2.61 -18.60
N ALA A 225 9.56 1.58 -19.40
CA ALA A 225 9.30 1.76 -20.83
C ALA A 225 7.94 2.42 -21.06
N SER A 226 7.83 3.26 -22.09
CA SER A 226 6.56 3.86 -22.49
C SER A 226 5.59 2.81 -23.02
N GLY A 227 4.32 2.92 -22.65
CA GLY A 227 3.25 2.15 -23.28
C GLY A 227 2.88 2.68 -24.67
N ASP A 228 1.97 1.97 -25.34
CA ASP A 228 1.43 2.26 -26.67
C ASP A 228 0.35 3.36 -26.68
N GLY A 229 0.00 3.92 -25.53
CA GLY A 229 -1.06 4.92 -25.37
C GLY A 229 -2.42 4.35 -24.92
N THR A 230 -2.54 3.03 -24.72
CA THR A 230 -3.77 2.39 -24.25
C THR A 230 -4.27 3.06 -22.96
N THR A 231 -5.54 3.50 -23.01
CA THR A 231 -6.19 4.17 -21.89
C THR A 231 -7.57 3.56 -21.60
N ALA A 232 -7.78 3.13 -20.36
CA ALA A 232 -9.10 2.75 -19.86
C ALA A 232 -9.69 3.86 -18.99
N ILE A 233 -10.92 4.27 -19.30
CA ILE A 233 -11.68 5.22 -18.47
C ILE A 233 -12.92 4.53 -17.94
N VAL A 234 -13.00 4.28 -16.64
CA VAL A 234 -14.10 3.55 -16.01
C VAL A 234 -14.87 4.47 -15.07
N ARG A 235 -16.20 4.56 -15.23
CA ARG A 235 -17.05 5.47 -14.45
C ARG A 235 -18.27 4.75 -13.92
N ASN A 236 -18.61 4.98 -12.65
CA ASN A 236 -19.90 4.57 -12.06
C ASN A 236 -20.21 3.07 -12.21
N THR A 237 -19.18 2.23 -12.33
CA THR A 237 -19.34 0.79 -12.60
C THR A 237 -19.20 0.01 -11.29
N LYS A 238 -20.07 -0.99 -11.12
CA LYS A 238 -19.93 -1.99 -10.05
C LYS A 238 -19.10 -3.16 -10.55
N ILE A 239 -18.03 -3.49 -9.84
CA ILE A 239 -17.13 -4.60 -10.19
C ILE A 239 -17.06 -5.58 -9.01
N LYS A 240 -17.37 -6.85 -9.26
CA LYS A 240 -17.20 -7.92 -8.27
C LYS A 240 -16.35 -9.04 -8.85
N THR A 241 -15.28 -9.40 -8.13
CA THR A 241 -14.42 -10.53 -8.50
C THR A 241 -14.22 -11.50 -7.35
N THR A 242 -14.19 -12.80 -7.63
CA THR A 242 -14.12 -13.84 -6.59
C THR A 242 -12.96 -14.82 -6.73
N GLY A 243 -12.42 -15.05 -7.93
CA GLY A 243 -11.29 -15.97 -8.16
C GLY A 243 -9.93 -15.43 -7.72
N ASN A 244 -8.95 -16.30 -7.59
CA ASN A 244 -7.57 -15.97 -7.26
C ASN A 244 -6.88 -15.20 -8.39
N GLY A 245 -6.03 -14.24 -8.07
CA GLY A 245 -5.39 -13.36 -9.06
C GLY A 245 -6.38 -12.46 -9.82
N SER A 246 -7.66 -12.41 -9.41
CA SER A 246 -8.72 -11.67 -10.07
C SER A 246 -8.96 -10.32 -9.38
N GLY A 247 -8.14 -9.33 -9.73
CA GLY A 247 -8.27 -7.96 -9.24
C GLY A 247 -9.49 -7.20 -9.78
N GLY A 248 -9.78 -6.05 -9.18
CA GLY A 248 -10.87 -5.18 -9.61
C GLY A 248 -10.55 -4.45 -10.92
N ILE A 249 -9.71 -3.42 -10.81
CA ILE A 249 -9.06 -2.77 -11.96
C ILE A 249 -7.57 -3.06 -11.94
N MET A 250 -7.01 -3.41 -13.09
CA MET A 250 -5.59 -3.73 -13.24
C MET A 250 -4.97 -2.95 -14.39
N THR A 251 -3.80 -2.37 -14.17
CA THR A 251 -3.05 -1.62 -15.20
C THR A 251 -1.61 -2.13 -15.25
N THR A 252 -1.17 -2.54 -16.43
CA THR A 252 0.19 -3.03 -16.66
C THR A 252 0.71 -2.53 -18.00
N GLY A 253 1.98 -2.83 -18.30
CA GLY A 253 2.52 -2.59 -19.62
C GLY A 253 2.67 -1.13 -20.01
N GLY A 254 2.70 -0.20 -19.05
CA GLY A 254 2.72 1.25 -19.34
C GLY A 254 1.36 1.85 -19.69
N GLY A 255 0.26 1.10 -19.45
CA GLY A 255 -1.11 1.57 -19.70
C GLY A 255 -1.55 2.70 -18.76
N THR A 256 -2.65 3.36 -19.10
CA THR A 256 -3.24 4.40 -18.25
C THR A 256 -4.69 4.09 -17.88
N THR A 257 -5.01 4.10 -16.58
CA THR A 257 -6.39 3.94 -16.11
C THR A 257 -6.87 5.18 -15.37
N TYR A 258 -8.04 5.69 -15.77
CA TYR A 258 -8.80 6.70 -15.06
C TYR A 258 -10.10 6.09 -14.51
N ALA A 259 -10.22 6.02 -13.19
CA ALA A 259 -11.40 5.46 -12.52
C ALA A 259 -12.15 6.53 -11.74
N TYR A 260 -13.47 6.58 -11.91
CA TYR A 260 -14.34 7.55 -11.25
C TYR A 260 -15.53 6.86 -10.59
N ASN A 261 -15.63 7.00 -9.28
CA ASN A 261 -16.79 6.54 -8.50
C ASN A 261 -17.16 5.07 -8.75
N LEU A 262 -16.16 4.17 -8.65
CA LEU A 262 -16.43 2.73 -8.79
C LEU A 262 -16.87 2.13 -7.44
N ASP A 263 -17.64 1.06 -7.52
CA ASP A 263 -17.93 0.18 -6.38
C ASP A 263 -17.31 -1.19 -6.65
N ILE A 264 -16.16 -1.46 -6.03
CA ILE A 264 -15.36 -2.66 -6.27
C ILE A 264 -15.34 -3.54 -5.02
N THR A 265 -15.65 -4.83 -5.20
CA THR A 265 -15.43 -5.87 -4.18
C THR A 265 -14.65 -7.03 -4.77
N THR A 266 -13.53 -7.40 -4.14
CA THR A 266 -12.75 -8.59 -4.51
C THR A 266 -12.66 -9.56 -3.32
N SER A 267 -12.56 -10.87 -3.58
CA SER A 267 -12.43 -11.87 -2.50
C SER A 267 -11.38 -12.96 -2.70
N GLY A 268 -10.88 -13.19 -3.92
CA GLY A 268 -9.85 -14.20 -4.15
C GLY A 268 -8.49 -13.80 -3.59
N ARG A 269 -7.56 -14.75 -3.51
CA ARG A 269 -6.17 -14.48 -3.11
C ARG A 269 -5.48 -13.58 -4.14
N SER A 270 -4.54 -12.74 -3.72
CA SER A 270 -3.74 -11.88 -4.61
C SER A 270 -4.59 -11.00 -5.55
N SER A 271 -5.71 -10.48 -5.05
CA SER A 271 -6.76 -9.84 -5.84
C SER A 271 -7.05 -8.42 -5.33
N ALA A 272 -6.09 -7.52 -5.48
CA ALA A 272 -6.27 -6.13 -5.08
C ALA A 272 -7.40 -5.44 -5.88
N ALA A 273 -8.13 -4.52 -5.24
CA ALA A 273 -9.20 -3.79 -5.91
C ALA A 273 -8.66 -2.77 -6.92
N ILE A 274 -7.56 -2.09 -6.57
CA ILE A 274 -6.77 -1.23 -7.45
C ILE A 274 -5.39 -1.86 -7.57
N ARG A 275 -5.04 -2.36 -8.75
CA ARG A 275 -3.80 -3.14 -8.96
C ARG A 275 -3.00 -2.57 -10.12
N SER A 276 -1.69 -2.64 -10.00
CA SER A 276 -0.78 -2.65 -11.15
C SER A 276 0.22 -3.79 -11.02
N ASP A 277 0.93 -4.09 -12.09
CA ASP A 277 1.99 -5.10 -12.08
C ASP A 277 3.06 -4.80 -13.16
N ARG A 278 3.85 -5.80 -13.54
CA ARG A 278 4.96 -5.73 -14.50
C ARG A 278 4.77 -4.71 -15.64
N GLY A 279 5.80 -3.88 -15.87
CA GLY A 279 5.80 -2.82 -16.87
C GLY A 279 5.20 -1.50 -16.39
N GLY A 280 4.63 -1.45 -15.19
CA GLY A 280 4.12 -0.23 -14.57
C GLY A 280 2.95 0.39 -15.34
N GLY A 281 2.81 1.72 -15.23
CA GLY A 281 1.73 2.49 -15.84
C GLY A 281 1.30 3.66 -14.97
N THR A 282 0.13 4.23 -15.27
CA THR A 282 -0.47 5.31 -14.49
C THR A 282 -1.90 4.96 -14.10
N VAL A 283 -2.24 5.06 -12.81
CA VAL A 283 -3.60 4.84 -12.33
C VAL A 283 -4.08 6.06 -11.55
N LYS A 284 -5.19 6.67 -12.00
CA LYS A 284 -5.81 7.82 -11.33
C LYS A 284 -7.24 7.49 -10.94
N VAL A 285 -7.51 7.50 -9.64
CA VAL A 285 -8.80 7.13 -9.06
C VAL A 285 -9.41 8.31 -8.32
N THR A 286 -10.69 8.59 -8.55
CA THR A 286 -11.45 9.65 -7.85
C THR A 286 -12.80 9.14 -7.36
N GLY A 287 -13.07 9.27 -6.07
CA GLY A 287 -14.31 8.76 -5.46
C GLY A 287 -14.35 7.24 -5.37
N GLY A 288 -15.53 6.69 -5.05
CA GLY A 288 -15.77 5.25 -5.05
C GLY A 288 -15.43 4.53 -3.74
N THR A 289 -15.80 3.25 -3.71
CA THR A 289 -15.54 2.31 -2.62
C THR A 289 -14.81 1.08 -3.17
N TYR A 290 -13.71 0.72 -2.53
CA TYR A 290 -12.85 -0.39 -2.94
C TYR A 290 -12.64 -1.30 -1.74
N THR A 291 -13.23 -2.49 -1.79
CA THR A 291 -13.23 -3.46 -0.69
C THR A 291 -12.54 -4.74 -1.13
N THR A 292 -11.59 -5.21 -0.33
CA THR A 292 -10.89 -6.49 -0.57
C THR A 292 -11.03 -7.41 0.64
N ASN A 293 -11.22 -8.71 0.37
CA ASN A 293 -11.47 -9.73 1.39
C ASN A 293 -10.49 -10.89 1.35
N GLY A 294 -9.71 -11.03 0.26
CA GLY A 294 -8.78 -12.13 0.07
C GLY A 294 -7.46 -11.96 0.83
N LEU A 295 -6.74 -13.07 1.00
CA LEU A 295 -5.36 -13.08 1.48
C LEU A 295 -4.43 -12.48 0.42
N GLY A 296 -3.39 -11.74 0.84
CA GLY A 296 -2.48 -11.06 -0.08
C GLY A 296 -3.16 -10.04 -1.00
N SER A 297 -4.33 -9.52 -0.59
CA SER A 297 -5.18 -8.67 -1.42
C SER A 297 -5.35 -7.31 -0.76
N PRO A 298 -4.35 -6.41 -0.87
CA PRO A 298 -4.51 -5.08 -0.35
C PRO A 298 -5.57 -4.30 -1.13
N ALA A 299 -6.09 -3.21 -0.55
CA ALA A 299 -6.98 -2.33 -1.30
C ALA A 299 -6.25 -1.73 -2.51
N ILE A 300 -4.95 -1.47 -2.38
CA ILE A 300 -4.06 -1.04 -3.47
C ILE A 300 -2.77 -1.86 -3.47
N TYR A 301 -2.43 -2.46 -4.62
CA TYR A 301 -1.12 -3.05 -4.88
C TYR A 301 -0.45 -2.27 -6.01
N SER A 302 0.80 -1.83 -5.82
CA SER A 302 1.49 -0.97 -6.78
C SER A 302 2.89 -1.43 -7.17
N THR A 303 3.06 -1.50 -8.48
CA THR A 303 4.29 -1.51 -9.28
C THR A 303 4.31 -0.33 -10.27
N ALA A 304 3.48 0.69 -10.03
CA ALA A 304 3.22 1.81 -10.95
C ALA A 304 3.04 3.14 -10.20
N ASP A 305 2.71 4.20 -10.92
CA ASP A 305 2.30 5.47 -10.31
C ASP A 305 0.78 5.51 -10.09
N ILE A 306 0.36 5.41 -8.83
CA ILE A 306 -1.05 5.39 -8.45
C ILE A 306 -1.43 6.63 -7.64
N SER A 307 -2.46 7.35 -8.08
CA SER A 307 -3.04 8.49 -7.36
C SER A 307 -4.51 8.24 -7.10
N VAL A 308 -4.90 8.22 -5.82
CA VAL A 308 -6.29 8.03 -5.39
C VAL A 308 -6.76 9.25 -4.60
N SER A 309 -7.97 9.73 -4.89
CA SER A 309 -8.57 10.84 -4.17
C SER A 309 -10.03 10.60 -3.79
N LYS A 310 -10.44 11.09 -2.61
CA LYS A 310 -11.83 11.08 -2.12
C LYS A 310 -12.49 9.68 -2.11
N ALA A 311 -11.70 8.62 -1.97
CA ALA A 311 -12.17 7.23 -2.02
C ALA A 311 -12.26 6.60 -0.62
N LYS A 312 -13.15 5.62 -0.47
CA LYS A 312 -13.16 4.69 0.66
C LYS A 312 -12.41 3.41 0.27
N LEU A 313 -11.38 3.08 1.02
CA LEU A 313 -10.51 1.92 0.79
C LEU A 313 -10.60 0.99 2.00
N VAL A 314 -10.93 -0.27 1.78
CA VAL A 314 -11.12 -1.26 2.85
C VAL A 314 -10.42 -2.55 2.48
N SER A 315 -9.49 -3.00 3.33
CA SER A 315 -8.93 -4.34 3.29
C SER A 315 -9.26 -5.07 4.58
N ASN A 316 -9.95 -6.20 4.47
CA ASN A 316 -10.52 -6.91 5.61
C ASN A 316 -9.62 -8.02 6.16
N LEU A 317 -8.67 -8.51 5.36
CA LEU A 317 -7.83 -9.66 5.70
C LEU A 317 -6.32 -9.39 5.55
N SER A 318 -5.94 -8.44 4.69
CA SER A 318 -4.55 -8.16 4.30
C SER A 318 -4.16 -6.71 4.59
N GLU A 319 -3.01 -6.27 4.09
CA GLU A 319 -2.55 -4.88 4.12
C GLU A 319 -3.60 -3.95 3.48
N GLY A 320 -3.56 -2.66 3.80
CA GLY A 320 -4.34 -1.66 3.07
C GLY A 320 -3.68 -1.27 1.75
N VAL A 321 -2.35 -1.20 1.77
CA VAL A 321 -1.51 -0.79 0.65
C VAL A 321 -0.22 -1.60 0.64
N CYS A 322 0.18 -2.08 -0.52
CA CYS A 322 1.53 -2.58 -0.77
C CYS A 322 2.15 -1.81 -1.94
N ILE A 323 3.41 -1.39 -1.79
CA ILE A 323 4.20 -0.78 -2.87
C ILE A 323 5.52 -1.52 -2.99
N GLU A 324 5.81 -1.94 -4.22
CA GLU A 324 7.05 -2.61 -4.55
C GLU A 324 8.02 -1.67 -5.28
N GLY A 325 9.30 -1.71 -4.92
CA GLY A 325 10.39 -1.09 -5.65
C GLY A 325 10.28 0.43 -5.79
N LEU A 326 10.63 0.98 -6.95
CA LEU A 326 10.73 2.42 -7.21
C LEU A 326 9.37 3.17 -7.31
N ASN A 327 8.27 2.46 -7.09
CA ASN A 327 6.93 2.92 -7.44
C ASN A 327 6.30 3.85 -6.41
N SER A 328 5.17 4.44 -6.77
CA SER A 328 4.55 5.49 -5.97
C SER A 328 3.04 5.33 -5.76
N ILE A 329 2.59 5.69 -4.56
CA ILE A 329 1.17 5.85 -4.24
C ILE A 329 0.94 7.20 -3.57
N THR A 330 -0.03 7.95 -4.07
CA THR A 330 -0.52 9.19 -3.46
C THR A 330 -2.01 9.08 -3.11
N LEU A 331 -2.35 9.25 -1.84
CA LEU A 331 -3.72 9.30 -1.32
C LEU A 331 -4.10 10.73 -0.91
N LYS A 332 -5.20 11.27 -1.45
CA LYS A 332 -5.70 12.62 -1.13
C LYS A 332 -7.14 12.55 -0.62
N ASN A 333 -7.35 12.89 0.65
CA ASN A 333 -8.67 12.85 1.29
C ASN A 333 -9.34 11.46 1.18
N CYS A 334 -8.56 10.39 1.26
CA CYS A 334 -9.08 9.03 1.26
C CYS A 334 -9.33 8.53 2.69
N ASN A 335 -10.31 7.64 2.84
CA ASN A 335 -10.58 6.94 4.08
C ASN A 335 -10.12 5.48 3.92
N LEU A 336 -8.92 5.17 4.39
CA LEU A 336 -8.32 3.84 4.34
C LEU A 336 -8.52 3.11 5.67
N THR A 337 -9.06 1.89 5.61
CA THR A 337 -9.14 0.95 6.73
C THR A 337 -8.47 -0.35 6.34
N ALA A 338 -7.48 -0.78 7.11
CA ALA A 338 -6.76 -2.04 6.90
C ALA A 338 -6.92 -2.94 8.12
N ASN A 339 -7.16 -4.21 7.89
CA ASN A 339 -7.29 -5.26 8.91
C ASN A 339 -6.44 -6.47 8.52
N ASN A 340 -5.13 -6.27 8.49
CA ASN A 340 -4.21 -7.34 8.19
C ASN A 340 -4.18 -8.32 9.35
N THR A 341 -4.79 -9.48 9.17
CA THR A 341 -4.90 -10.52 10.21
C THR A 341 -4.16 -11.80 9.83
N LYS A 342 -3.62 -11.87 8.62
CA LYS A 342 -2.88 -13.01 8.10
C LYS A 342 -1.73 -12.55 7.22
N ARG A 343 -0.53 -13.06 7.52
CA ARG A 343 0.68 -12.86 6.72
C ARG A 343 0.53 -13.54 5.36
N ASN A 344 1.03 -12.90 4.30
CA ASN A 344 1.07 -13.46 2.96
C ASN A 344 2.51 -13.50 2.42
N GLY A 345 2.81 -14.53 1.62
CA GLY A 345 4.15 -14.72 1.06
C GLY A 345 5.20 -14.83 2.16
N ASN A 346 6.29 -14.06 2.02
CA ASN A 346 7.41 -14.10 2.96
C ASN A 346 7.25 -13.16 4.17
N ALA A 347 6.13 -12.42 4.26
CA ALA A 347 5.93 -11.46 5.35
C ALA A 347 5.96 -12.17 6.71
N THR A 348 6.71 -11.60 7.67
CA THR A 348 6.72 -12.07 9.07
C THR A 348 6.05 -11.08 10.02
N PHE A 349 5.69 -9.89 9.54
CA PHE A 349 4.91 -8.88 10.25
C PHE A 349 3.46 -8.84 9.77
N LEU A 350 2.60 -8.29 10.62
CA LEU A 350 1.30 -7.77 10.20
C LEU A 350 1.45 -6.26 10.11
N ASP A 351 1.00 -5.68 9.01
CA ASP A 351 1.06 -4.24 8.79
C ASP A 351 -0.06 -3.74 7.88
N SER A 352 -0.30 -2.43 7.92
CA SER A 352 -1.34 -1.79 7.13
C SER A 352 -0.82 -1.18 5.84
N ILE A 353 0.44 -0.74 5.83
CA ILE A 353 1.10 -0.16 4.66
C ILE A 353 2.48 -0.80 4.55
N MET A 354 2.66 -1.63 3.53
CA MET A 354 3.91 -2.31 3.24
C MET A 354 4.67 -1.58 2.13
N LEU A 355 5.93 -1.26 2.39
CA LEU A 355 6.84 -0.60 1.47
C LEU A 355 8.07 -1.49 1.33
N TYR A 356 8.19 -2.19 0.20
CA TYR A 356 9.19 -3.24 0.07
C TYR A 356 9.76 -3.40 -1.33
N GLN A 357 10.78 -4.25 -1.45
CA GLN A 357 11.25 -4.78 -2.73
C GLN A 357 11.16 -6.31 -2.63
N SER A 358 10.51 -6.94 -3.61
CA SER A 358 10.50 -8.41 -3.68
C SER A 358 11.72 -8.93 -4.46
N MET A 359 11.83 -10.27 -4.55
CA MET A 359 12.85 -10.96 -5.35
C MET A 359 12.32 -11.42 -6.72
N SER A 360 11.09 -11.03 -7.12
CA SER A 360 10.49 -11.52 -8.38
C SER A 360 11.06 -10.87 -9.64
N GLY A 361 11.57 -9.63 -9.52
CA GLY A 361 12.00 -8.83 -10.66
C GLY A 361 10.87 -8.08 -11.38
N ASP A 362 9.62 -8.21 -10.91
CA ASP A 362 8.46 -7.56 -11.53
C ASP A 362 8.46 -6.04 -11.34
N ALA A 363 9.11 -5.55 -10.28
CA ALA A 363 9.34 -4.14 -10.04
C ALA A 363 10.84 -3.83 -9.94
N ALA A 364 11.27 -2.76 -10.62
CA ALA A 364 12.64 -2.28 -10.54
C ALA A 364 12.94 -1.67 -9.16
N SER A 365 14.13 -1.97 -8.64
CA SER A 365 14.64 -1.40 -7.39
C SER A 365 14.80 0.11 -7.47
N GLY A 366 14.47 0.80 -6.38
CA GLY A 366 14.66 2.24 -6.26
C GLY A 366 14.03 2.78 -4.99
N THR A 367 13.66 4.06 -5.01
CA THR A 367 13.01 4.68 -3.86
C THR A 367 11.50 4.53 -3.94
N THR A 368 10.91 3.79 -3.01
CA THR A 368 9.46 3.66 -2.85
C THR A 368 8.87 4.96 -2.30
N ASN A 369 7.77 5.46 -2.87
CA ASN A 369 7.15 6.73 -2.45
C ASN A 369 5.70 6.55 -2.01
N PHE A 370 5.41 6.81 -0.73
CA PHE A 370 4.04 6.91 -0.23
C PHE A 370 3.73 8.32 0.24
N THR A 371 2.64 8.89 -0.27
CA THR A 371 2.13 10.20 0.16
C THR A 371 0.68 10.10 0.60
N MET A 372 0.34 10.64 1.76
CA MET A 372 -1.05 10.80 2.19
C MET A 372 -1.31 12.21 2.70
N LYS A 373 -2.34 12.87 2.14
CA LYS A 373 -2.75 14.23 2.49
C LYS A 373 -4.24 14.27 2.80
N GLY A 374 -4.60 14.71 4.02
CA GLY A 374 -6.00 14.70 4.47
C GLY A 374 -6.54 13.28 4.68
N GLY A 375 -7.85 13.18 4.95
CA GLY A 375 -8.54 11.89 5.12
C GLY A 375 -8.14 11.16 6.40
N SER A 376 -8.28 9.82 6.40
CA SER A 376 -7.98 8.98 7.56
C SER A 376 -7.35 7.65 7.18
N LEU A 377 -6.45 7.16 8.03
CA LEU A 377 -5.86 5.82 8.00
C LEU A 377 -6.19 5.12 9.32
N THR A 378 -7.03 4.09 9.25
CA THR A 378 -7.32 3.21 10.40
C THR A 378 -6.63 1.87 10.20
N SER A 379 -5.57 1.64 10.97
CA SER A 379 -4.96 0.32 11.11
C SER A 379 -5.71 -0.43 12.22
N LYS A 380 -6.38 -1.54 11.89
CA LYS A 380 -7.08 -2.36 12.88
C LYS A 380 -6.15 -3.37 13.56
N SER A 381 -5.10 -3.81 12.87
CA SER A 381 -4.11 -4.75 13.35
C SER A 381 -2.77 -4.50 12.67
N GLY A 382 -1.69 -4.79 13.40
CA GLY A 382 -0.33 -4.68 12.90
C GLY A 382 0.29 -3.28 13.03
N HIS A 383 1.46 -3.15 12.42
CA HIS A 383 2.18 -1.89 12.32
C HIS A 383 1.48 -0.97 11.31
N VAL A 384 1.45 0.34 11.54
CA VAL A 384 0.84 1.24 10.55
C VAL A 384 1.65 1.28 9.27
N PHE A 385 2.97 1.44 9.39
CA PHE A 385 3.93 1.40 8.28
C PHE A 385 5.02 0.36 8.55
N HIS A 386 5.33 -0.46 7.54
CA HIS A 386 6.46 -1.37 7.53
C HIS A 386 7.33 -1.13 6.30
N VAL A 387 8.62 -0.87 6.52
CA VAL A 387 9.62 -0.67 5.47
C VAL A 387 10.66 -1.78 5.59
N THR A 388 10.78 -2.59 4.56
CA THR A 388 11.72 -3.72 4.51
C THR A 388 12.28 -3.87 3.11
N ASN A 389 13.55 -4.25 3.00
CA ASN A 389 14.25 -4.52 1.74
C ASN A 389 14.24 -3.35 0.72
N THR A 390 13.93 -2.11 1.12
CA THR A 390 13.84 -0.96 0.22
C THR A 390 14.23 0.37 0.88
N THR A 391 14.57 1.35 0.05
CA THR A 391 14.60 2.76 0.48
C THR A 391 13.22 3.37 0.27
N ALA A 392 12.56 3.84 1.33
CA ALA A 392 11.22 4.41 1.25
C ALA A 392 11.17 5.87 1.69
N LYS A 393 10.28 6.65 1.06
CA LYS A 393 9.90 8.00 1.47
C LYS A 393 8.40 8.05 1.76
N ILE A 394 8.07 8.37 3.00
CA ILE A 394 6.71 8.52 3.52
C ILE A 394 6.46 10.02 3.73
N THR A 395 5.39 10.56 3.14
CA THR A 395 5.01 11.98 3.27
C THR A 395 3.59 12.09 3.78
N LEU A 396 3.41 12.69 4.95
CA LEU A 396 2.11 12.80 5.65
C LEU A 396 1.77 14.26 5.93
N SER A 397 0.53 14.65 5.64
CA SER A 397 0.01 15.96 6.00
C SER A 397 -1.46 15.93 6.36
N ASN A 398 -1.80 16.38 7.56
CA ASN A 398 -3.19 16.48 8.04
C ASN A 398 -4.01 15.18 7.92
N VAL A 399 -3.38 14.03 8.13
CA VAL A 399 -4.01 12.70 8.08
C VAL A 399 -4.50 12.29 9.47
N LYS A 400 -5.74 11.82 9.59
CA LYS A 400 -6.21 11.20 10.85
C LYS A 400 -5.75 9.75 10.92
N ILE A 401 -4.67 9.48 11.63
CA ILE A 401 -4.13 8.11 11.80
C ILE A 401 -4.63 7.53 13.12
N LYS A 402 -5.19 6.33 13.08
CA LYS A 402 -5.60 5.55 14.26
C LYS A 402 -5.07 4.12 14.12
N ASN A 403 -4.12 3.74 14.97
CA ASN A 403 -3.76 2.34 15.18
C ASN A 403 -4.62 1.77 16.31
N LYS A 404 -5.28 0.64 16.06
CA LYS A 404 -6.05 -0.12 17.08
C LYS A 404 -5.31 -1.36 17.56
N ASP A 405 -4.17 -1.68 16.97
CA ASP A 405 -3.32 -2.76 17.45
C ASP A 405 -2.79 -2.44 18.85
N LYS A 406 -2.77 -3.45 19.73
CA LYS A 406 -2.33 -3.30 21.13
C LYS A 406 -0.88 -2.84 21.24
N SER A 407 -0.01 -3.26 20.31
CA SER A 407 1.39 -2.84 20.28
C SER A 407 1.56 -1.36 19.89
N ASN A 408 0.55 -0.79 19.21
CA ASN A 408 0.51 0.59 18.77
C ASN A 408 1.81 1.03 18.07
N VAL A 409 2.34 0.19 17.18
CA VAL A 409 3.53 0.52 16.38
C VAL A 409 3.13 1.40 15.21
N LEU A 410 3.71 2.59 15.11
CA LEU A 410 3.50 3.51 14.02
C LEU A 410 4.35 3.12 12.80
N LEU A 411 5.64 2.93 13.00
CA LEU A 411 6.58 2.67 11.91
C LEU A 411 7.60 1.63 12.34
N SER A 412 7.87 0.68 11.45
CA SER A 412 8.99 -0.24 11.58
C SER A 412 9.88 -0.18 10.33
N VAL A 413 11.19 -0.13 10.54
CA VAL A 413 12.22 -0.18 9.49
C VAL A 413 13.22 -1.25 9.90
N CYS A 414 13.11 -2.43 9.32
CA CYS A 414 13.90 -3.60 9.69
C CYS A 414 13.83 -4.70 8.63
N ASP A 415 14.63 -5.75 8.81
CA ASP A 415 14.51 -6.96 8.00
C ASP A 415 13.13 -7.60 8.16
N ASP A 416 12.70 -8.26 7.08
CA ASP A 416 11.60 -9.21 7.06
C ASP A 416 11.99 -10.41 6.16
N GLY A 417 11.05 -11.15 5.59
CA GLY A 417 11.33 -12.32 4.74
C GLY A 417 11.93 -12.04 3.35
N TRP A 418 12.59 -10.91 3.15
CA TRP A 418 13.29 -10.57 1.90
C TRP A 418 14.71 -10.09 2.18
N SER A 419 15.58 -10.22 1.17
CA SER A 419 16.98 -9.82 1.22
C SER A 419 17.42 -9.14 -0.09
N GLY A 420 18.63 -8.58 -0.10
CA GLY A 420 19.26 -7.94 -1.27
C GLY A 420 19.08 -6.43 -1.37
N GLY A 421 18.13 -5.85 -0.63
CA GLY A 421 17.90 -4.42 -0.50
C GLY A 421 18.34 -3.85 0.84
N SER A 422 18.22 -2.52 0.99
CA SER A 422 18.56 -1.84 2.26
C SER A 422 17.30 -1.43 3.00
N ASN A 423 17.28 -1.48 4.34
CA ASN A 423 16.15 -0.98 5.12
C ASN A 423 16.34 0.50 5.48
N LYS A 424 15.83 1.40 4.63
CA LYS A 424 16.00 2.85 4.81
C LYS A 424 14.67 3.56 4.67
N ALA A 425 14.34 4.46 5.58
CA ALA A 425 13.12 5.26 5.49
C ALA A 425 13.38 6.74 5.72
N THR A 426 12.62 7.58 5.02
CA THR A 426 12.43 9.00 5.35
C THR A 426 10.96 9.24 5.64
N LEU A 427 10.64 9.74 6.83
CA LEU A 427 9.29 10.17 7.22
C LEU A 427 9.24 11.70 7.25
N ASN A 428 8.48 12.31 6.33
CA ASN A 428 8.21 13.73 6.30
C ASN A 428 6.79 14.00 6.81
N ALA A 429 6.67 14.54 8.02
CA ALA A 429 5.42 14.87 8.68
C ALA A 429 5.25 16.40 8.72
N SER A 430 4.15 16.91 8.17
CA SER A 430 3.84 18.35 8.11
C SER A 430 2.42 18.59 8.60
N LYS A 431 2.21 19.44 9.63
CA LYS A 431 0.89 19.61 10.27
C LYS A 431 0.24 18.26 10.58
N GLN A 432 1.03 17.36 11.15
CA GLN A 432 0.67 15.96 11.30
C GLN A 432 0.76 15.53 12.77
N LYS A 433 -0.30 14.88 13.25
CA LYS A 433 -0.30 14.21 14.56
C LYS A 433 0.09 12.75 14.36
N LEU A 434 1.13 12.31 15.06
CA LEU A 434 1.66 10.96 15.04
C LEU A 434 1.61 10.39 16.46
N SER A 435 1.33 9.10 16.57
CA SER A 435 1.29 8.39 17.85
C SER A 435 1.74 6.95 17.65
N GLY A 436 2.48 6.41 18.61
CA GLY A 436 2.92 5.01 18.62
C GLY A 436 4.43 4.82 18.61
N ALA A 437 4.87 3.57 18.63
CA ALA A 437 6.29 3.23 18.59
C ALA A 437 6.89 3.44 17.20
N VAL A 438 8.14 3.90 17.15
CA VAL A 438 8.98 3.91 15.96
C VAL A 438 10.12 2.93 16.18
N LEU A 439 10.13 1.85 15.40
CA LEU A 439 11.03 0.72 15.56
C LEU A 439 12.05 0.69 14.43
N VAL A 440 13.35 0.80 14.73
CA VAL A 440 14.41 0.81 13.72
C VAL A 440 15.50 -0.19 14.08
N GLY A 441 15.64 -1.24 13.27
CA GLY A 441 16.59 -2.32 13.51
C GLY A 441 18.04 -1.87 13.36
N SER A 442 18.97 -2.58 14.00
CA SER A 442 20.40 -2.25 14.05
C SER A 442 21.09 -2.07 12.69
N ASN A 443 20.61 -2.75 11.65
CA ASN A 443 21.10 -2.64 10.27
C ASN A 443 20.31 -1.62 9.42
N SER A 444 19.41 -0.87 10.02
CA SER A 444 18.43 -0.01 9.34
C SER A 444 18.69 1.48 9.60
N LYS A 445 18.10 2.34 8.76
CA LYS A 445 18.21 3.80 8.90
C LYS A 445 16.86 4.50 8.78
N LEU A 446 16.61 5.47 9.65
CA LEU A 446 15.46 6.37 9.60
C LEU A 446 15.89 7.84 9.64
N THR A 447 15.30 8.66 8.78
CA THR A 447 15.27 10.13 8.91
C THR A 447 13.84 10.58 9.13
N MET A 448 13.55 11.22 10.26
CA MET A 448 12.20 11.67 10.62
C MET A 448 12.18 13.20 10.73
N LYS A 449 11.32 13.87 9.96
CA LYS A 449 11.20 15.33 9.93
C LYS A 449 9.78 15.75 10.33
N LEU A 450 9.67 16.55 11.38
CA LEU A 450 8.42 17.09 11.91
C LEU A 450 8.39 18.60 11.67
N THR A 451 7.38 19.04 10.93
CA THR A 451 7.27 20.43 10.50
C THR A 451 5.85 20.97 10.63
N LYS A 452 5.70 22.30 10.61
CA LYS A 452 4.43 23.04 10.57
C LYS A 452 3.47 22.63 11.68
N GLY A 453 3.95 22.62 12.93
CA GLY A 453 3.15 22.27 14.09
C GLY A 453 2.81 20.78 14.16
N SER A 454 3.72 19.90 13.73
CA SER A 454 3.52 18.45 13.88
C SER A 454 3.76 18.01 15.33
N SER A 455 3.10 16.94 15.75
CA SER A 455 3.29 16.38 17.09
C SER A 455 3.52 14.87 17.02
N PHE A 456 4.54 14.36 17.69
CA PHE A 456 4.75 12.92 17.86
C PHE A 456 4.61 12.54 19.33
N LYS A 457 3.67 11.65 19.65
CA LYS A 457 3.52 11.04 20.97
C LYS A 457 3.94 9.57 20.91
N GLY A 458 5.15 9.26 21.34
CA GLY A 458 5.71 7.92 21.18
C GLY A 458 7.17 7.82 21.56
N TYR A 459 7.80 6.72 21.18
CA TYR A 459 9.20 6.44 21.49
C TYR A 459 9.92 5.79 20.30
N VAL A 460 11.26 5.85 20.32
CA VAL A 460 12.13 5.21 19.33
C VAL A 460 12.93 4.08 19.97
N SER A 461 12.88 2.89 19.39
CA SER A 461 13.59 1.70 19.88
C SER A 461 14.09 0.80 18.75
N GLY A 462 15.09 -0.03 19.03
CA GLY A 462 15.51 -1.13 18.14
C GLY A 462 15.15 -2.51 18.64
N LYS A 463 14.34 -2.62 19.69
CA LYS A 463 13.82 -3.90 20.18
C LYS A 463 12.63 -4.29 19.31
N ILE A 464 12.87 -5.18 18.35
CA ILE A 464 11.88 -5.57 17.33
C ILE A 464 11.65 -7.07 17.41
N LYS A 465 10.39 -7.45 17.51
CA LYS A 465 9.92 -8.81 17.33
C LYS A 465 8.91 -8.83 16.20
N ASN A 466 8.91 -9.91 15.42
CA ASN A 466 7.91 -10.12 14.39
C ASN A 466 6.61 -10.71 14.99
N ALA A 467 5.62 -11.01 14.14
CA ALA A 467 4.32 -11.51 14.59
C ALA A 467 4.38 -12.86 15.32
N SER A 468 5.43 -13.67 15.10
CA SER A 468 5.64 -14.94 15.82
C SER A 468 6.43 -14.76 17.13
N GLY A 469 6.78 -13.53 17.50
CA GLY A 469 7.62 -13.24 18.68
C GLY A 469 9.11 -13.44 18.48
N LYS A 470 9.57 -13.81 17.26
CA LYS A 470 11.00 -13.96 16.94
C LYS A 470 11.67 -12.59 16.98
N SER A 471 12.82 -12.52 17.65
CA SER A 471 13.63 -11.30 17.69
C SER A 471 14.22 -11.01 16.29
N ILE A 472 13.91 -9.83 15.75
CA ILE A 472 14.48 -9.30 14.51
C ILE A 472 15.64 -8.37 14.81
N SER A 473 15.54 -7.57 15.89
CA SER A 473 16.64 -6.74 16.35
C SER A 473 16.53 -6.46 17.85
N SER A 474 17.68 -6.23 18.49
CA SER A 474 17.78 -5.88 19.91
C SER A 474 18.41 -4.52 20.16
N LYS A 475 18.95 -3.87 19.12
CA LYS A 475 19.65 -2.58 19.17
C LYS A 475 19.09 -1.64 18.12
N VAL A 476 19.03 -0.35 18.46
CA VAL A 476 18.54 0.67 17.51
C VAL A 476 19.52 0.88 16.37
N GLY A 477 18.98 1.05 15.16
CA GLY A 477 19.74 1.47 13.99
C GLY A 477 20.08 2.96 13.99
N LYS A 478 20.39 3.49 12.81
CA LYS A 478 20.70 4.91 12.64
C LYS A 478 19.41 5.71 12.56
N VAL A 479 19.16 6.59 13.53
CA VAL A 479 17.94 7.42 13.56
C VAL A 479 18.32 8.89 13.70
N SER A 480 17.91 9.70 12.73
CA SER A 480 18.01 11.17 12.78
C SER A 480 16.61 11.77 12.87
N VAL A 481 16.37 12.60 13.88
CA VAL A 481 15.10 13.28 14.10
C VAL A 481 15.29 14.79 13.99
N THR A 482 14.47 15.44 13.17
CA THR A 482 14.40 16.90 13.04
C THR A 482 13.04 17.42 13.47
N LEU A 483 13.02 18.35 14.41
CA LEU A 483 11.83 19.10 14.82
C LEU A 483 12.02 20.56 14.41
N ASP A 484 11.05 21.14 13.70
CA ASP A 484 10.98 22.59 13.60
C ASP A 484 10.55 23.22 14.94
N SER A 485 10.72 24.54 15.07
CA SER A 485 10.43 25.27 16.31
C SER A 485 8.96 25.20 16.76
N THR A 486 8.05 24.79 15.88
CA THR A 486 6.61 24.69 16.15
C THR A 486 6.15 23.27 16.46
N SER A 487 7.02 22.27 16.25
CA SER A 487 6.67 20.86 16.38
C SER A 487 7.13 20.29 17.71
N THR A 488 6.44 19.26 18.22
CA THR A 488 6.69 18.67 19.53
C THR A 488 6.87 17.16 19.49
N TRP A 489 7.63 16.64 20.45
CA TRP A 489 7.73 15.21 20.71
C TRP A 489 7.45 14.92 22.19
N THR A 490 6.35 14.22 22.48
CA THR A 490 6.05 13.69 23.82
C THR A 490 6.51 12.26 23.94
N LEU A 491 7.44 11.99 24.86
CA LEU A 491 7.95 10.64 25.09
C LEU A 491 6.91 9.78 25.81
N THR A 492 6.84 8.51 25.46
CA THR A 492 6.03 7.49 26.17
C THR A 492 6.86 6.30 26.67
N ALA A 493 8.17 6.35 26.42
CA ALA A 493 9.20 5.46 26.93
C ALA A 493 10.56 6.12 26.64
N ASP A 494 11.63 5.59 27.24
CA ASP A 494 12.97 5.98 26.87
C ASP A 494 13.22 5.75 25.37
N SER A 495 13.83 6.74 24.75
CA SER A 495 13.98 6.80 23.29
C SER A 495 15.43 6.93 22.91
N TYR A 496 15.83 6.26 21.82
CA TYR A 496 17.22 6.21 21.39
C TYR A 496 17.33 6.67 19.94
N VAL A 497 18.11 7.73 19.70
CA VAL A 497 18.39 8.26 18.38
C VAL A 497 19.89 8.47 18.21
N THR A 498 20.36 8.47 16.96
CA THR A 498 21.75 8.82 16.65
C THR A 498 21.93 10.33 16.64
N GLU A 499 20.92 11.06 16.18
CA GLU A 499 20.98 12.50 15.97
C GLU A 499 19.62 13.14 16.26
N PHE A 500 19.65 14.29 16.94
CA PHE A 500 18.49 15.12 17.20
C PHE A 500 18.80 16.56 16.77
N ASN A 501 17.95 17.11 15.90
CA ASN A 501 18.05 18.44 15.34
C ASN A 501 16.77 19.22 15.67
N GLY A 502 16.79 19.99 16.76
CA GLY A 502 15.64 20.77 17.21
C GLY A 502 15.91 21.40 18.58
N ASP A 503 14.94 22.16 19.07
CA ASP A 503 14.99 22.68 20.45
C ASP A 503 14.62 21.56 21.43
N ALA A 504 15.47 21.32 22.44
CA ALA A 504 15.21 20.31 23.46
C ALA A 504 13.92 20.64 24.25
N SER A 505 13.55 21.91 24.42
CA SER A 505 12.33 22.29 25.13
C SER A 505 11.04 21.84 24.42
N ASN A 506 11.13 21.48 23.14
CA ASN A 506 10.02 20.91 22.36
C ASN A 506 9.87 19.40 22.55
N VAL A 507 10.78 18.76 23.28
CA VAL A 507 10.67 17.37 23.73
C VAL A 507 10.09 17.37 25.14
N ILE A 508 8.90 16.78 25.29
CA ILE A 508 8.22 16.60 26.58
C ILE A 508 8.64 15.23 27.13
N SER A 509 9.45 15.24 28.18
CA SER A 509 10.05 14.05 28.78
C SER A 509 9.01 13.07 29.30
N ASN A 510 7.95 13.58 29.95
CA ASN A 510 6.86 12.78 30.51
C ASN A 510 7.38 11.60 31.37
N GLY A 511 8.43 11.84 32.17
CA GLY A 511 9.08 10.83 33.01
C GLY A 511 10.08 9.91 32.29
N HIS A 512 10.41 10.19 31.03
CA HIS A 512 11.33 9.40 30.21
C HIS A 512 12.51 10.23 29.68
N THR A 513 13.54 9.53 29.21
CA THR A 513 14.77 10.13 28.68
C THR A 513 14.90 9.91 27.17
N LEU A 514 15.25 10.97 26.44
CA LEU A 514 15.74 10.87 25.07
C LEU A 514 17.27 10.76 25.10
N TYR A 515 17.81 9.65 24.63
CA TYR A 515 19.24 9.43 24.44
C TYR A 515 19.63 9.75 23.00
N VAL A 516 20.52 10.72 22.83
CA VAL A 516 21.12 11.09 21.54
C VAL A 516 22.55 10.59 21.53
N ASN A 517 22.83 9.63 20.63
CA ASN A 517 24.11 8.95 20.55
C ASN A 517 24.59 8.38 21.91
N GLY A 518 23.66 7.81 22.68
CA GLY A 518 23.93 7.24 24.00
C GLY A 518 23.99 8.23 25.17
N VAL A 519 23.89 9.54 24.91
CA VAL A 519 23.91 10.58 25.95
C VAL A 519 22.50 11.13 26.18
N ALA A 520 22.08 11.25 27.43
CA ALA A 520 20.79 11.84 27.77
C ALA A 520 20.73 13.30 27.31
N LEU A 521 19.70 13.64 26.52
CA LEU A 521 19.44 15.01 26.07
C LEU A 521 19.01 15.87 27.27
N LYS A 522 19.69 16.99 27.48
CA LYS A 522 19.36 17.98 28.52
C LYS A 522 18.43 19.06 27.95
N GLY A 523 17.67 19.73 28.82
CA GLY A 523 16.79 20.83 28.44
C GLY A 523 15.41 20.41 27.92
N THR A 524 15.03 19.14 28.11
CA THR A 524 13.68 18.65 27.85
C THR A 524 12.68 19.22 28.84
N LYS A 525 11.41 19.32 28.42
CA LYS A 525 10.29 19.84 29.22
C LYS A 525 9.64 18.78 30.10
#